data_AF-A0A378QZG8-F1
#
_entry.id   AF-A0A378QZG8-F1
#
_cell.length_a   1.000
_cell.length_b   1.000
_cell.length_c   1.000
_cell.angle_alpha   90.00
_cell.angle_beta   90.00
_cell.angle_gamma   90.00
#
_symmetry.space_group_name_H-M   'P 1'
#
loop_
_entity.id
_entity.type
_entity.pdbx_description
1 polymer ?
#
loop_
_entity_poly.entity_id
_entity_poly.type
_entity_poly.pdbx_seq_one_letter_code
_entity_poly.pdbx_strand_id
1 'polypeptide(L)'
;MKTNTLLAIIIVLLTILIGLLFYMFSGQAEKRAINHIKQELSIKNDEKMAKLKQIAFDHESIQLAQSAISHLKMEMQVHLIDRGQLPTSLAELNLPSNWTPSSKIKSITLDNHSVFTIKIDNATSKGTLIYTPAIHQNSYIDWQCTTPDIKDIERHLPTCSYTGTP
;
A
#
# COMPACT_ATOMS: atom_id res chain seq x y z
N MET A 1 81.40 0.96 17.98
CA MET A 1 80.62 2.19 17.74
C MET A 1 79.69 2.16 16.50
N LYS A 2 79.61 1.07 15.71
CA LYS A 2 78.71 0.98 14.54
C LYS A 2 77.36 0.28 14.80
N THR A 3 77.29 -0.57 15.83
CA THR A 3 76.09 -1.37 16.17
C THR A 3 74.97 -0.54 16.80
N ASN A 4 75.29 0.44 17.67
CA ASN A 4 74.27 1.29 18.30
C ASN A 4 73.59 2.25 17.31
N THR A 5 74.32 2.75 16.31
CA THR A 5 73.78 3.62 15.25
C THR A 5 72.84 2.84 14.32
N LEU A 6 73.19 1.58 14.01
CA LEU A 6 72.38 0.72 13.15
C LEU A 6 71.09 0.28 13.85
N LEU A 7 71.16 -0.01 15.16
CA LEU A 7 69.99 -0.31 15.99
C LEU A 7 69.02 0.88 16.07
N ALA A 8 69.55 2.10 16.25
CA ALA A 8 68.73 3.31 16.30
C ALA A 8 67.98 3.57 14.99
N ILE A 9 68.63 3.36 13.84
CA ILE A 9 68.00 3.52 12.52
C ILE A 9 66.87 2.50 12.32
N ILE A 10 67.07 1.25 12.73
CA ILE A 10 66.05 0.19 12.63
C ILE A 10 64.81 0.56 13.46
N ILE A 11 64.98 1.07 14.68
CA ILE A 11 63.87 1.46 15.56
C ILE A 11 63.05 2.59 14.93
N VAL A 12 63.72 3.61 14.36
CA VAL A 12 63.03 4.73 13.69
C VAL A 12 62.26 4.27 12.45
N LEU A 13 62.81 3.35 11.66
CA LEU A 13 62.10 2.79 10.52
C LEU A 13 60.88 1.97 10.96
N LEU A 14 60.99 1.24 12.07
CA LEU A 14 59.89 0.45 12.61
C LEU A 14 58.73 1.31 13.11
N THR A 15 59.01 2.43 13.78
CA THR A 15 57.95 3.34 14.26
C THR A 15 57.23 4.03 13.10
N ILE A 16 57.94 4.42 12.05
CA ILE A 16 57.35 4.96 10.81
C ILE A 16 56.47 3.91 10.13
N LEU A 17 56.94 2.66 10.02
CA LEU A 17 56.19 1.57 9.41
C LEU A 17 54.88 1.27 10.18
N ILE A 18 54.96 1.24 11.52
CA ILE A 18 53.80 1.04 12.38
C ILE A 18 52.78 2.18 12.20
N GLY A 19 53.23 3.44 12.17
CA GLY A 19 52.36 4.59 11.95
C GLY A 19 51.62 4.54 10.61
N LEU A 20 52.31 4.15 9.54
CA LEU A 20 51.71 3.98 8.21
C LEU A 20 50.70 2.83 8.16
N LEU A 21 50.98 1.72 8.85
CA LEU A 21 50.04 0.59 8.96
C LEU A 21 48.77 1.01 9.70
N PHE A 22 48.88 1.72 10.83
CA PHE A 22 47.71 2.23 11.55
C PHE A 22 46.88 3.20 10.70
N TYR A 23 47.52 4.11 9.97
CA TYR A 23 46.83 5.04 9.07
C TYR A 23 46.07 4.33 7.95
N MET A 24 46.71 3.34 7.29
CA MET A 24 46.09 2.53 6.24
C MET A 24 44.93 1.67 6.76
N PHE A 25 45.07 1.06 7.94
CA PHE A 25 44.00 0.27 8.57
C PHE A 25 42.81 1.14 9.01
N SER A 26 43.06 2.34 9.57
CA SER A 26 42.01 3.28 9.98
C SER A 26 41.15 3.72 8.80
N GLY A 27 41.78 4.14 7.69
CA GLY A 27 41.06 4.56 6.49
C GLY A 27 40.28 3.43 5.81
N GLN A 28 40.71 2.17 5.95
CA GLN A 28 39.94 1.03 5.46
C GLN A 28 38.73 0.69 6.34
N ALA A 29 38.86 0.80 7.66
CA ALA A 29 37.75 0.56 8.59
C ALA A 29 36.63 1.59 8.41
N GLU A 30 36.99 2.88 8.29
CA GLU A 30 36.04 3.97 8.03
C GLU A 30 35.32 3.79 6.69
N LYS A 31 36.05 3.45 5.62
CA LYS A 31 35.44 3.17 4.30
C LYS A 31 34.44 2.02 4.33
N ARG A 32 34.73 0.94 5.07
CA ARG A 32 33.79 -0.18 5.22
C ARG A 32 32.54 0.23 5.98
N ALA A 33 32.68 1.01 7.07
CA ALA A 33 31.55 1.51 7.84
C ALA A 33 30.66 2.45 7.01
N ILE A 34 31.24 3.39 6.27
CA ILE A 34 30.50 4.32 5.39
C ILE A 34 29.76 3.57 4.28
N ASN A 35 30.40 2.58 3.65
CA ASN A 35 29.76 1.78 2.62
C ASN A 35 28.58 0.97 3.17
N HIS A 36 28.73 0.39 4.36
CA HIS A 36 27.65 -0.33 5.04
C HIS A 36 26.46 0.60 5.34
N ILE A 37 26.72 1.78 5.91
CA ILE A 37 25.67 2.77 6.18
C ILE A 37 24.97 3.18 4.89
N LYS A 38 25.72 3.44 3.81
CA LYS A 38 25.17 3.80 2.51
C LYS A 38 24.30 2.69 1.93
N GLN A 39 24.71 1.43 2.07
CA GLN A 39 23.96 0.28 1.61
C GLN A 39 22.66 0.11 2.42
N GLU A 40 22.71 0.19 3.74
CA GLU A 40 21.51 0.16 4.59
C GLU A 40 20.54 1.30 4.25
N LEU A 41 21.06 2.51 4.00
CA LEU A 41 20.23 3.66 3.62
C LEU A 41 19.56 3.43 2.26
N SER A 42 20.29 2.87 1.30
CA SER A 42 19.74 2.52 -0.01
C SER A 42 18.63 1.49 0.12
N ILE A 43 18.86 0.41 0.87
CA ILE A 43 17.86 -0.65 1.09
C ILE A 43 16.60 -0.08 1.74
N LYS A 44 16.74 0.68 2.83
CA LYS A 44 15.60 1.33 3.50
C LYS A 44 14.87 2.30 2.58
N ASN A 45 15.59 3.00 1.71
CA ASN A 45 14.99 3.90 0.74
C ASN A 45 14.20 3.13 -0.32
N ASP A 46 14.75 2.04 -0.85
CA ASP A 46 14.08 1.19 -1.83
C ASP A 46 12.83 0.52 -1.25
N GLU A 47 12.89 0.04 -0.01
CA GLU A 47 11.74 -0.47 0.74
C GLU A 47 10.64 0.60 0.92
N LYS A 48 11.01 1.81 1.31
CA LYS A 48 10.07 2.94 1.42
C LYS A 48 9.44 3.28 0.07
N MET A 49 10.23 3.30 -1.01
CA MET A 49 9.74 3.58 -2.35
C MET A 49 8.80 2.49 -2.86
N ALA A 50 9.10 1.22 -2.58
CA ALA A 50 8.19 0.11 -2.89
C ALA A 50 6.86 0.24 -2.14
N LYS A 51 6.91 0.57 -0.83
CA LYS A 51 5.71 0.81 -0.02
C LYS A 51 4.89 1.99 -0.54
N LEU A 52 5.52 3.09 -0.94
CA LEU A 52 4.83 4.25 -1.52
C LEU A 52 4.17 3.92 -2.85
N LYS A 53 4.84 3.16 -3.72
CA LYS A 53 4.25 2.68 -4.98
C LYS A 53 3.01 1.81 -4.73
N GLN A 54 3.10 0.90 -3.77
CA GLN A 54 1.97 0.05 -3.38
C GLN A 54 0.77 0.89 -2.92
N ILE A 55 1.01 1.85 -2.02
CA ILE A 55 -0.03 2.78 -1.55
C ILE A 55 -0.66 3.53 -2.72
N ALA A 56 0.12 3.99 -3.69
CA ALA A 56 -0.41 4.69 -4.86
C ALA A 56 -1.28 3.78 -5.75
N PHE A 57 -0.86 2.53 -5.99
CA PHE A 57 -1.65 1.56 -6.77
C PHE A 57 -2.95 1.17 -6.08
N ASP A 58 -2.90 0.97 -4.77
CA ASP A 58 -4.07 0.70 -3.95
C ASP A 58 -5.02 1.90 -3.97
N HIS A 59 -4.49 3.11 -3.79
CA HIS A 59 -5.27 4.35 -3.86
C HIS A 59 -6.00 4.50 -5.19
N GLU A 60 -5.32 4.30 -6.31
CA GLU A 60 -5.93 4.40 -7.64
C GLU A 60 -7.08 3.39 -7.84
N SER A 61 -6.86 2.13 -7.45
CA SER A 61 -7.86 1.07 -7.60
C SER A 61 -9.08 1.30 -6.69
N ILE A 62 -8.83 1.81 -5.47
CA ILE A 62 -9.87 2.18 -4.50
C ILE A 62 -10.66 3.39 -5.01
N GLN A 63 -10.03 4.40 -5.60
CA GLN A 63 -10.72 5.57 -6.18
C GLN A 63 -11.64 5.18 -7.35
N LEU A 64 -11.22 4.22 -8.19
CA LEU A 64 -12.08 3.67 -9.23
C LEU A 64 -13.30 2.95 -8.64
N ALA A 65 -13.09 2.13 -7.59
CA ALA A 65 -14.19 1.49 -6.88
C ALA A 65 -15.13 2.51 -6.21
N GLN A 66 -14.59 3.59 -5.65
CA GLN A 66 -15.35 4.69 -5.06
C GLN A 66 -16.21 5.42 -6.10
N SER A 67 -15.65 5.66 -7.29
CA SER A 67 -16.40 6.30 -8.39
C SER A 67 -17.55 5.41 -8.86
N ALA A 68 -17.28 4.11 -9.00
CA ALA A 68 -18.28 3.11 -9.40
C ALA A 68 -19.41 2.99 -8.38
N ILE A 69 -19.08 2.88 -7.08
CA ILE A 69 -20.11 2.80 -6.06
C ILE A 69 -20.91 4.10 -5.96
N SER A 70 -20.30 5.27 -6.16
CA SER A 70 -21.04 6.54 -6.13
C SER A 70 -22.13 6.60 -7.20
N HIS A 71 -21.82 6.12 -8.41
CA HIS A 71 -22.82 5.94 -9.47
C HIS A 71 -23.91 4.92 -9.07
N LEU A 72 -23.53 3.76 -8.56
CA LEU A 72 -24.48 2.72 -8.14
C LEU A 72 -25.40 3.16 -6.99
N LYS A 73 -24.88 3.96 -6.04
CA LYS A 73 -25.67 4.54 -4.94
C LYS A 73 -26.76 5.46 -5.46
N MET A 74 -26.45 6.26 -6.49
CA MET A 74 -27.41 7.12 -7.17
C MET A 74 -28.49 6.28 -7.85
N GLU A 75 -28.10 5.27 -8.63
CA GLU A 75 -29.05 4.36 -9.30
C GLU A 75 -29.95 3.61 -8.30
N MET A 76 -29.41 3.18 -7.15
CA MET A 76 -30.21 2.58 -6.08
C MET A 76 -31.20 3.56 -5.44
N GLN A 77 -30.80 4.81 -5.25
CA GLN A 77 -31.68 5.84 -4.72
C GLN A 77 -32.84 6.13 -5.70
N VAL A 78 -32.55 6.19 -7.01
CA VAL A 78 -33.58 6.34 -8.06
C VAL A 78 -34.52 5.13 -8.06
N HIS A 79 -33.97 3.92 -8.05
CA HIS A 79 -34.77 2.69 -8.02
C HIS A 79 -35.68 2.62 -6.77
N LEU A 80 -35.17 3.02 -5.60
CA LEU A 80 -35.96 3.09 -4.37
C LEU A 80 -37.13 4.07 -4.48
N ILE A 81 -36.91 5.24 -5.09
CA ILE A 81 -37.96 6.24 -5.31
C ILE A 81 -39.02 5.72 -6.28
N ASP A 82 -38.60 5.08 -7.36
CA ASP A 82 -39.50 4.63 -8.43
C ASP A 82 -40.29 3.35 -8.07
N ARG A 83 -39.69 2.44 -7.30
CA ARG A 83 -40.24 1.11 -7.01
C ARG A 83 -40.63 0.88 -5.56
N GLY A 84 -40.20 1.75 -4.64
CA GLY A 84 -40.45 1.61 -3.21
C GLY A 84 -39.65 0.49 -2.53
N GLN A 85 -38.72 -0.14 -3.23
CA GLN A 85 -37.83 -1.19 -2.71
C GLN A 85 -36.42 -1.04 -3.30
N LEU A 86 -35.41 -1.62 -2.64
CA LEU A 86 -34.05 -1.67 -3.19
C LEU A 86 -33.93 -2.79 -4.23
N PRO A 87 -33.10 -2.61 -5.27
CA PRO A 87 -32.84 -3.66 -6.24
C PRO A 87 -32.06 -4.83 -5.61
N THR A 88 -32.31 -6.03 -6.10
CA THR A 88 -31.64 -7.26 -5.65
C THR A 88 -30.67 -7.84 -6.69
N SER A 89 -30.50 -7.15 -7.82
CA SER A 89 -29.65 -7.56 -8.92
C SER A 89 -29.21 -6.37 -9.76
N LEU A 90 -28.06 -6.49 -10.44
CA LEU A 90 -27.57 -5.46 -11.36
C LEU A 90 -28.54 -5.24 -12.55
N ALA A 91 -29.28 -6.27 -12.95
CA ALA A 91 -30.25 -6.18 -14.05
C ALA A 91 -31.40 -5.21 -13.73
N GLU A 92 -31.83 -5.14 -12.47
CA GLU A 92 -32.84 -4.17 -12.01
C GLU A 92 -32.35 -2.71 -12.06
N LEU A 93 -31.04 -2.51 -12.18
CA LEU A 93 -30.37 -1.23 -12.44
C LEU A 93 -30.02 -1.02 -13.91
N ASN A 94 -30.56 -1.84 -14.82
CA ASN A 94 -30.23 -1.83 -16.25
C ASN A 94 -28.75 -2.10 -16.56
N LEU A 95 -28.04 -2.80 -15.66
CA LEU A 95 -26.65 -3.17 -15.83
C LEU A 95 -26.51 -4.67 -16.15
N PRO A 96 -25.61 -5.06 -17.06
CA PRO A 96 -25.24 -6.46 -17.26
C PRO A 96 -24.75 -7.12 -15.96
N SER A 97 -24.99 -8.43 -15.81
CA SER A 97 -24.54 -9.18 -14.63
C SER A 97 -23.02 -9.23 -14.45
N ASN A 98 -22.27 -9.01 -15.54
CA ASN A 98 -20.81 -8.94 -15.57
C ASN A 98 -20.28 -7.51 -15.72
N TRP A 99 -21.09 -6.49 -15.41
CA TRP A 99 -20.67 -5.10 -15.53
C TRP A 99 -19.49 -4.78 -14.61
N THR A 100 -18.46 -4.18 -15.19
CA THR A 100 -17.31 -3.63 -14.47
C THR A 100 -16.93 -2.27 -15.05
N PRO A 101 -16.63 -1.26 -14.23
CA PRO A 101 -16.29 0.08 -14.68
C PRO A 101 -14.89 0.19 -15.28
N SER A 102 -14.00 -0.77 -14.99
CA SER A 102 -12.58 -0.76 -15.37
C SER A 102 -12.00 -2.16 -15.30
N SER A 103 -10.95 -2.44 -16.08
CA SER A 103 -10.18 -3.69 -16.01
C SER A 103 -9.47 -3.91 -14.67
N LYS A 104 -9.34 -2.88 -13.83
CA LYS A 104 -8.80 -2.98 -12.46
C LYS A 104 -9.81 -3.53 -11.46
N ILE A 105 -11.09 -3.50 -11.81
CA ILE A 105 -12.18 -4.07 -11.01
C ILE A 105 -12.55 -5.42 -11.62
N LYS A 106 -12.31 -6.49 -10.88
CA LYS A 106 -12.58 -7.86 -11.34
C LYS A 106 -14.06 -8.14 -11.49
N SER A 107 -14.85 -7.69 -10.52
CA SER A 107 -16.28 -7.93 -10.48
C SER A 107 -16.96 -6.96 -9.54
N ILE A 108 -18.20 -6.63 -9.88
CA ILE A 108 -19.16 -5.99 -8.98
C ILE A 108 -20.37 -6.91 -8.92
N THR A 109 -20.83 -7.22 -7.72
CA THR A 109 -22.04 -8.02 -7.50
C THR A 109 -22.99 -7.29 -6.58
N LEU A 110 -24.28 -7.48 -6.81
CA LEU A 110 -25.37 -7.05 -5.93
C LEU A 110 -26.09 -8.32 -5.46
N ASP A 111 -26.23 -8.49 -4.15
CA ASP A 111 -26.93 -9.64 -3.59
C ASP A 111 -28.41 -9.37 -3.31
N ASN A 112 -29.11 -10.39 -2.79
CA ASN A 112 -30.53 -10.32 -2.45
C ASN A 112 -30.85 -9.46 -1.22
N HIS A 113 -29.85 -8.95 -0.51
CA HIS A 113 -29.99 -7.96 0.57
C HIS A 113 -29.58 -6.56 0.10
N SER A 114 -29.45 -6.37 -1.22
CA SER A 114 -29.01 -5.12 -1.85
C SER A 114 -27.62 -4.67 -1.42
N VAL A 115 -26.76 -5.61 -1.01
CA VAL A 115 -25.36 -5.36 -0.65
C VAL A 115 -24.49 -5.41 -1.91
N PHE A 116 -23.72 -4.35 -2.14
CA PHE A 116 -22.72 -4.36 -3.19
C PHE A 116 -21.41 -4.95 -2.69
N THR A 117 -20.84 -5.86 -3.48
CA THR A 117 -19.47 -6.34 -3.29
C THR A 117 -18.64 -5.99 -4.51
N ILE A 118 -17.58 -5.20 -4.32
CA ILE A 118 -16.63 -4.80 -5.35
C ILE A 118 -15.32 -5.54 -5.11
N LYS A 119 -14.90 -6.35 -6.07
CA LYS A 119 -13.63 -7.08 -6.02
C LYS A 119 -12.59 -6.39 -6.89
N ILE A 120 -11.53 -5.92 -6.26
CA ILE A 120 -10.32 -5.41 -6.89
C ILE A 120 -9.37 -6.60 -7.07
N ASP A 121 -8.93 -6.85 -8.29
CA ASP A 121 -7.91 -7.88 -8.59
C ASP A 121 -7.10 -7.42 -9.81
N ASN A 122 -6.10 -6.60 -9.52
CA ASN A 122 -5.14 -6.10 -10.49
C ASN A 122 -3.75 -6.68 -10.15
N ALA A 123 -2.79 -6.56 -11.07
CA ALA A 123 -1.41 -7.01 -10.89
C ALA A 123 -0.74 -6.44 -9.64
N THR A 124 -1.13 -5.22 -9.24
CA THR A 124 -0.51 -4.47 -8.15
C THR A 124 -1.43 -4.15 -6.98
N SER A 125 -2.74 -4.43 -7.06
CA SER A 125 -3.70 -4.14 -5.99
C SER A 125 -4.78 -5.19 -5.94
N LYS A 126 -5.14 -5.63 -4.73
CA LYS A 126 -6.15 -6.65 -4.49
C LYS A 126 -6.95 -6.30 -3.24
N GLY A 127 -8.24 -6.62 -3.27
CA GLY A 127 -9.09 -6.52 -2.09
C GLY A 127 -10.56 -6.51 -2.42
N THR A 128 -11.38 -6.59 -1.39
CA THR A 128 -12.84 -6.60 -1.51
C THR A 128 -13.42 -5.43 -0.72
N LEU A 129 -14.26 -4.61 -1.35
CA LEU A 129 -15.05 -3.58 -0.68
C LEU A 129 -16.51 -4.01 -0.65
N ILE A 130 -17.13 -3.96 0.52
CA ILE A 130 -18.52 -4.37 0.76
C ILE A 130 -19.29 -3.13 1.21
N TYR A 131 -20.38 -2.81 0.51
CA TYR A 131 -21.24 -1.67 0.80
C TYR A 131 -22.64 -2.15 1.16
N THR A 132 -23.01 -1.95 2.41
CA THR A 132 -24.30 -2.35 2.97
C THR A 132 -25.21 -1.13 3.08
N PRO A 133 -26.38 -1.15 2.43
CA PRO A 133 -27.35 -0.06 2.56
C PRO A 133 -28.16 -0.17 3.87
N ALA A 134 -28.54 0.98 4.42
CA ALA A 134 -29.52 1.10 5.49
C ALA A 134 -30.60 2.11 5.06
N ILE A 135 -31.85 1.67 4.98
CA ILE A 135 -32.97 2.52 4.58
C ILE A 135 -33.52 3.24 5.82
N HIS A 136 -33.61 4.57 5.73
CA HIS A 136 -34.22 5.40 6.76
C HIS A 136 -35.69 5.72 6.43
N GLN A 137 -36.43 6.23 7.42
CA GLN A 137 -37.88 6.51 7.33
C GLN A 137 -38.28 7.48 6.19
N ASN A 138 -37.33 8.28 5.68
CA ASN A 138 -37.50 9.24 4.59
C ASN A 138 -37.07 8.68 3.21
N SER A 139 -36.94 7.36 3.07
CA SER A 139 -36.43 6.70 1.86
C SER A 139 -35.01 7.15 1.45
N TYR A 140 -34.24 7.68 2.41
CA TYR A 140 -32.81 7.93 2.25
C TYR A 140 -32.04 6.64 2.53
N ILE A 141 -31.04 6.36 1.69
CA ILE A 141 -30.15 5.22 1.86
C ILE A 141 -28.83 5.70 2.47
N ASP A 142 -28.57 5.30 3.71
CA ASP A 142 -27.24 5.41 4.30
C ASP A 142 -26.40 4.17 3.93
N TRP A 143 -25.08 4.30 3.99
CA TRP A 143 -24.15 3.33 3.44
C TRP A 143 -23.00 3.04 4.40
N GLN A 144 -22.94 1.80 4.85
CA GLN A 144 -21.77 1.29 5.56
C GLN A 144 -20.81 0.65 4.57
N CYS A 145 -19.53 1.06 4.60
CA CYS A 145 -18.46 0.42 3.83
C CYS A 145 -17.56 -0.40 4.74
N THR A 146 -17.25 -1.63 4.34
CA THR A 146 -16.30 -2.49 5.02
C THR A 146 -15.37 -3.21 4.05
N THR A 147 -14.23 -3.68 4.55
CA THR A 147 -13.32 -4.54 3.79
C THR A 147 -12.61 -5.56 4.69
N PRO A 148 -12.57 -6.84 4.29
CA PRO A 148 -11.82 -7.86 5.01
C PRO A 148 -10.33 -7.91 4.62
N ASP A 149 -9.95 -7.31 3.50
CA ASP A 149 -8.66 -7.57 2.85
C ASP A 149 -7.68 -6.39 2.95
N ILE A 150 -8.19 -5.15 3.01
CA ILE A 150 -7.37 -3.92 2.94
C ILE A 150 -7.19 -3.33 4.33
N LYS A 151 -6.10 -3.70 5.01
CA LYS A 151 -5.83 -3.30 6.42
C LYS A 151 -5.75 -1.79 6.64
N ASP A 152 -5.23 -1.04 5.68
CA ASP A 152 -5.07 0.42 5.76
C ASP A 152 -6.15 1.19 5.00
N ILE A 153 -7.32 0.60 4.78
CA ILE A 153 -8.40 1.19 3.98
C ILE A 153 -8.78 2.60 4.42
N GLU A 154 -8.78 2.89 5.72
CA GLU A 154 -9.16 4.19 6.27
C GLU A 154 -8.24 5.32 5.81
N ARG A 155 -7.00 5.00 5.40
CA ARG A 155 -6.07 5.96 4.79
C ARG A 155 -6.49 6.34 3.37
N HIS A 156 -7.12 5.42 2.65
CA HIS A 156 -7.53 5.59 1.25
C HIS A 156 -8.97 6.05 1.11
N LEU A 157 -9.84 5.55 1.98
CA LEU A 157 -11.27 5.79 2.03
C LEU A 157 -11.72 5.86 3.50
N PRO A 158 -11.70 7.05 4.12
CA PRO A 158 -12.00 7.22 5.56
C PRO A 158 -13.40 6.79 5.99
N THR A 159 -14.33 6.65 5.04
CA THR A 159 -15.71 6.21 5.28
C THR A 159 -15.86 4.69 5.28
N CYS A 160 -14.76 3.95 5.15
CA CYS A 160 -14.75 2.49 5.08
C CYS A 160 -13.89 1.91 6.20
N SER A 161 -14.35 0.82 6.82
CA SER A 161 -13.69 0.21 7.96
C SER A 161 -13.12 -1.18 7.63
N TYR A 162 -11.96 -1.49 8.20
CA TYR A 162 -11.37 -2.82 8.11
C TYR A 162 -12.09 -3.79 9.07
N THR A 163 -12.49 -4.96 8.57
CA THR A 163 -13.21 -5.99 9.34
C THR A 163 -12.51 -7.35 9.32
N GLY A 164 -11.35 -7.46 8.68
CA GLY A 164 -10.56 -8.69 8.69
C GLY A 164 -9.94 -8.96 10.07
N THR A 165 -9.53 -10.20 10.29
CA THR A 165 -8.81 -10.57 11.52
C THR A 165 -7.40 -9.96 11.53
N PRO A 166 -6.93 -9.43 12.67
CA PRO A 166 -5.60 -8.81 12.82
C PRO A 166 -4.43 -9.66 12.32
#